data_AF-A0A436SB02-F1
#
_entry.id   AF-A0A436SB02-F1
#
_cell.length_a   1.000
_cell.length_b   1.000
_cell.length_c   1.000
_cell.angle_alpha   90.00
_cell.angle_beta   90.00
_cell.angle_gamma   90.00
#
_symmetry.space_group_name_H-M   'P 1'
#
loop_
_entity.id
_entity.type
_entity.pdbx_description
1 polymer ?
#
loop_
_entity_poly.entity_id
_entity_poly.type
_entity_poly.pdbx_seq_one_letter_code
_entity_poly.pdbx_strand_id
1 'polypeptide(L)' 'MKFALASLTAAAAVAATLAFGQPAFADDLIVATDTAFVPFEFKEGDKYVGFDIDLW' A
#
# COMPACT_ATOMS: atom_id res chain seq x y z
N MET A 1 17.83 39.53 -5.21
CA MET A 1 16.54 39.07 -5.79
C MET A 1 16.57 37.60 -6.23
N LYS A 2 17.55 37.15 -7.03
CA LYS A 2 17.70 35.73 -7.44
C LYS A 2 17.75 34.71 -6.27
N PHE A 3 18.51 35.02 -5.21
CA PHE A 3 18.62 34.12 -4.05
C PHE A 3 17.30 33.97 -3.27
N ALA A 4 16.55 35.06 -3.08
CA ALA A 4 15.26 35.03 -2.39
C ALA A 4 14.18 34.26 -3.17
N LEU A 5 14.19 34.33 -4.50
CA LEU A 5 13.27 33.56 -5.34
C LEU A 5 13.56 32.06 -5.26
N ALA A 6 14.84 31.66 -5.22
CA ALA A 6 15.25 30.27 -5.04
C ALA A 6 14.89 29.71 -3.65
N SER A 7 14.93 30.55 -2.60
CA SER A 7 14.50 30.15 -1.25
C SER A 7 12.99 29.94 -1.19
N LEU A 8 12.23 30.81 -1.85
CA LEU A 8 10.77 30.74 -1.87
C LEU A 8 10.26 29.51 -2.64
N THR A 9 10.89 29.16 -3.75
CA THR A 9 10.56 27.92 -4.50
C THR A 9 10.92 26.67 -3.71
N ALA A 10 12.06 26.64 -3.01
CA ALA A 10 12.41 25.52 -2.14
C ALA A 10 11.42 25.35 -0.97
N ALA A 11 11.00 26.44 -0.34
CA ALA A 11 10.01 26.42 0.74
C ALA A 11 8.64 25.95 0.23
N ALA A 12 8.20 26.42 -0.95
CA ALA A 12 6.96 25.98 -1.57
C ALA A 12 6.98 24.48 -1.93
N ALA A 13 8.12 23.97 -2.41
CA ALA A 13 8.29 22.55 -2.71
C ALA A 13 8.19 21.68 -1.45
N VAL A 14 8.84 22.09 -0.34
CA VAL A 14 8.75 21.39 0.95
C VAL A 14 7.32 21.43 1.52
N ALA A 15 6.65 22.57 1.43
CA ALA A 15 5.26 22.70 1.87
C ALA A 15 4.32 21.78 1.05
N ALA A 16 4.56 21.65 -0.25
CA ALA A 16 3.78 20.77 -1.11
C ALA A 16 3.99 19.29 -0.77
N THR A 17 5.23 18.84 -0.52
CA THR A 17 5.48 17.46 -0.09
C THR A 17 4.87 17.17 1.28
N LEU A 18 4.85 18.12 2.20
CA LEU A 18 4.18 17.95 3.49
C LEU A 18 2.65 17.91 3.35
N ALA A 19 2.07 18.75 2.49
CA ALA A 19 0.63 18.82 2.29
C ALA A 19 0.05 17.62 1.55
N PHE A 20 0.79 17.07 0.57
CA PHE A 20 0.27 16.05 -0.34
C PHE A 20 1.01 14.70 -0.27
N GLY A 21 2.15 14.62 0.40
CA GLY A 21 2.95 13.39 0.54
C GLY A 21 2.54 12.52 1.74
N GLN A 22 1.26 12.53 2.09
CA GLN A 22 0.77 11.71 3.20
C GLN A 22 0.76 10.23 2.80
N PRO A 23 1.14 9.31 3.71
CA PRO A 23 1.03 7.87 3.45
C PRO A 23 -0.43 7.48 3.25
N ALA A 24 -0.69 6.70 2.19
CA ALA A 24 -1.98 6.05 2.02
C ALA A 24 -1.95 4.72 2.78
N PHE A 25 -2.96 4.49 3.61
CA PHE A 25 -3.19 3.20 4.26
C PHE A 25 -4.41 2.55 3.62
N ALA A 26 -4.27 1.28 3.27
CA ALA A 26 -5.41 0.47 2.85
C ALA A 26 -6.08 -0.13 4.09
N ASP A 27 -7.40 -0.25 4.05
CA ASP A 27 -8.17 -1.04 5.00
C ASP A 27 -7.94 -2.54 4.77
N ASP A 28 -8.38 -3.37 5.72
CA ASP A 28 -8.32 -4.82 5.59
C ASP A 28 -9.13 -5.30 4.37
N LEU A 29 -8.47 -6.08 3.50
CA LEU A 29 -9.09 -6.69 2.34
C LEU A 29 -9.72 -8.02 2.73
N ILE A 30 -11.04 -8.14 2.58
CA ILE A 30 -11.76 -9.40 2.79
C ILE A 30 -11.88 -10.12 1.44
N VAL A 31 -11.24 -11.28 1.33
CA VAL A 31 -11.26 -12.13 0.13
C VAL A 31 -12.10 -13.38 0.40
N ALA A 32 -12.99 -13.71 -0.53
CA ALA A 32 -13.70 -14.99 -0.50
C ALA A 32 -12.79 -16.08 -1.08
N THR A 33 -12.63 -17.17 -0.34
CA THR A 33 -11.76 -18.30 -0.71
C THR A 33 -12.52 -19.61 -0.70
N ASP A 34 -12.37 -20.41 -1.76
CA ASP A 34 -12.78 -21.82 -1.78
C ASP A 34 -11.67 -22.69 -1.19
N THR A 35 -11.96 -23.42 -0.11
CA THR A 35 -10.94 -24.24 0.56
C THR A 35 -10.73 -25.62 -0.07
N ALA A 36 -11.44 -25.94 -1.15
CA ALA A 36 -11.37 -27.24 -1.81
C ALA A 36 -10.45 -27.27 -3.05
N PHE A 37 -9.71 -26.19 -3.33
CA PHE A 37 -8.99 -26.02 -4.60
C PHE A 37 -7.47 -26.12 -4.46
N VAL A 38 -6.98 -27.30 -4.10
CA VAL A 38 -5.53 -27.60 -4.03
C VAL A 38 -4.90 -27.54 -5.44
N PRO A 39 -3.74 -26.88 -5.65
CA PRO A 39 -2.86 -26.23 -4.66
C PRO A 39 -3.04 -24.70 -4.54
N PHE A 40 -4.11 -24.15 -5.09
CA PHE A 40 -4.30 -22.70 -5.26
C PHE A 40 -4.84 -22.04 -3.99
N GLU A 41 -5.90 -22.59 -3.40
CA GLU A 41 -6.42 -22.14 -2.11
C GLU A 41 -7.07 -23.29 -1.35
N PHE A 42 -6.56 -23.55 -0.15
CA PHE A 42 -7.00 -24.67 0.69
C PHE A 42 -6.64 -24.43 2.15
N LYS A 43 -7.06 -25.35 3.03
CA LYS A 43 -6.73 -25.30 4.46
C LYS A 43 -5.74 -26.37 4.87
N GLU A 44 -4.74 -25.97 5.65
CA GLU A 44 -3.88 -26.86 6.43
C GLU A 44 -4.07 -26.56 7.92
N GLY A 45 -4.88 -27.40 8.59
CA GLY A 45 -5.34 -27.14 9.95
C GLY A 45 -6.18 -25.85 10.02
N ASP A 46 -5.69 -24.88 10.78
CA ASP A 46 -6.37 -23.59 11.00
C ASP A 46 -5.90 -22.47 10.04
N LYS A 47 -4.99 -22.77 9.11
CA LYS A 47 -4.43 -21.79 8.17
C LYS A 47 -4.99 -21.96 6.77
N TYR A 48 -5.32 -20.84 6.13
CA TYR A 48 -5.50 -20.75 4.68
C TYR A 48 -4.13 -20.70 4.03
N VAL A 49 -3.90 -21.54 3.02
CA VAL A 49 -2.63 -21.67 2.30
C VAL A 49 -2.88 -21.91 0.81
N GLY A 50 -1.84 -21.73 -0.01
CA GLY A 50 -1.87 -22.02 -1.44
C GLY A 50 -1.38 -20.83 -2.27
N PHE A 51 -1.18 -21.06 -3.57
CA PHE A 51 -0.64 -20.06 -4.48
C PHE A 51 -1.47 -18.77 -4.53
N ASP A 52 -2.80 -18.87 -4.50
CA ASP A 52 -3.69 -17.71 -4.54
C ASP A 52 -3.64 -16.94 -3.21
N ILE A 53 -3.57 -17.64 -2.07
CA ILE A 53 -3.42 -17.00 -0.75
C ILE A 53 -2.11 -16.20 -0.65
N ASP A 54 -1.03 -16.67 -1.27
CA ASP A 54 0.26 -15.96 -1.29
C ASP A 54 0.26 -14.72 -2.22
N LEU A 55 -0.69 -14.62 -3.14
CA LEU A 55 -0.80 -13.53 -4.12
C LEU A 55 -1.58 -12.32 -3.58
N TRP A 56 -2.48 -12.53 -2.61
CA TRP A 56 -3.36 -11.50 -2.06
C TRP A 56 -2.73 -10.65 -0.97
#